data_AF-A0A6B9GDI2-F1
#
_entry.id   AF-A0A6B9GDI2-F1
#
_cell.length_a   1.000
_cell.length_b   1.000
_cell.length_c   1.000
_cell.angle_alpha   90.00
_cell.angle_beta   90.00
_cell.angle_gamma   90.00
#
_symmetry.space_group_name_H-M   'P 1'
#
loop_
_entity.id
_entity.type
_entity.pdbx_description
1 polymer ?
#
loop_
_entity_poly.entity_id
_entity_poly.type
_entity_poly.pdbx_seq_one_letter_code
_entity_poly.pdbx_strand_id
1 'polypeptide(L)'
;MFSLTAASSSFVTTPSAANPASSRPGQLTAHIASISQSTQSFGQKRGDAALNALKTQFKTHGQEIFATGSQVRQVEKLLGKLSIKHVRQLSAIVVYRFLESQVQVGLPTVESALTVLRASVSREHQALIKATWEKLHCQNEKIGKYTLAMRLQQELRHLGLRPAQFRRALLDADDIPDITILCQAATALNIDVKEAEVEWITHNLRTLRRKYHCQMDLLVALQCLPDYQEMTAMKLFVLIELAEERMSLPLVKLSQSAFKAKPSEEQQQWFNRNWVSSATGTKWEQLINLLCREPAPAMAVADLWRLLFNAQVSMSMSLVRNALKFSVHLKEVVRTHWHMVCPADNMTQLKRLGMLLFSLKNSNIRPAQALSALKIAGLPAADAELSGLCLSAYKSILLTEDLNWIRRVWPPIAALDIPQEQQLRLLRQQGCPKGMTAARLLRLLWEIGEDISFPALSAAYGGSDVSTYQPAVNSPG
;
A
#
# COMPACT_ATOMS: atom_id res chain seq x y z
N MET A 1 -51.45 -0.31 -19.04
CA MET A 1 -51.88 -1.71 -18.82
C MET A 1 -52.09 -2.35 -20.18
N PHE A 2 -51.18 -3.23 -20.61
CA PHE A 2 -51.42 -4.20 -21.68
C PHE A 2 -50.56 -5.43 -21.36
N SER A 3 -51.22 -6.59 -21.30
CA SER A 3 -50.69 -7.91 -20.93
C SER A 3 -51.00 -8.85 -22.09
N LEU A 4 -50.03 -9.66 -22.55
CA LEU A 4 -50.18 -10.80 -23.47
C LEU A 4 -48.97 -11.73 -23.22
N THR A 5 -49.09 -12.71 -22.33
CA THR A 5 -49.38 -14.15 -22.57
C THR A 5 -48.31 -14.93 -23.34
N ALA A 6 -47.80 -15.95 -22.65
CA ALA A 6 -46.90 -16.99 -23.13
C ALA A 6 -47.63 -18.05 -23.97
N ALA A 7 -46.90 -18.72 -24.84
CA ALA A 7 -47.29 -19.98 -25.44
C ALA A 7 -46.16 -21.01 -25.26
N SER A 8 -46.42 -22.00 -24.41
CA SER A 8 -45.71 -23.27 -24.32
C SER A 8 -46.30 -24.23 -25.37
N SER A 9 -45.48 -25.00 -26.06
CA SER A 9 -45.94 -26.28 -26.63
C SER A 9 -44.90 -27.37 -26.40
N SER A 10 -45.42 -28.47 -25.87
CA SER A 10 -44.76 -29.72 -25.57
C SER A 10 -45.34 -30.78 -26.50
N PHE A 11 -44.49 -31.58 -27.14
CA PHE A 11 -44.90 -32.86 -27.72
C PHE A 11 -43.93 -33.95 -27.26
N VAL A 12 -44.50 -34.92 -26.55
CA VAL A 12 -43.90 -36.20 -26.18
C VAL A 12 -44.62 -37.27 -27.00
N THR A 13 -43.86 -38.18 -27.61
CA THR A 13 -44.34 -39.52 -27.97
C THR A 13 -43.13 -40.45 -28.08
N THR A 14 -43.08 -41.44 -27.19
CA THR A 14 -42.31 -42.69 -27.26
C THR A 14 -43.32 -43.84 -27.46
N PRO A 15 -42.94 -45.15 -27.60
CA PRO A 15 -41.61 -45.78 -27.77
C PRO A 15 -41.56 -46.78 -28.96
N SER A 16 -40.38 -47.31 -29.29
CA SER A 16 -40.28 -48.64 -29.93
C SER A 16 -39.09 -49.42 -29.40
N ALA A 17 -39.34 -50.72 -29.23
CA ALA A 17 -38.65 -51.64 -28.34
C ALA A 17 -37.25 -52.07 -28.80
N ALA A 18 -36.45 -52.43 -27.81
CA ALA A 18 -35.13 -53.01 -27.93
C ALA A 18 -35.16 -54.46 -28.46
N ASN A 19 -34.10 -54.85 -29.17
CA ASN A 19 -33.44 -56.13 -28.90
C ASN A 19 -31.90 -55.96 -28.98
N PRO A 20 -31.13 -56.69 -28.17
CA PRO A 20 -29.80 -56.27 -27.75
C PRO A 20 -28.69 -56.93 -28.59
N ALA A 21 -27.84 -56.11 -29.21
CA ALA A 21 -26.53 -56.57 -29.68
C ALA A 21 -25.47 -56.05 -28.71
N SER A 22 -24.75 -56.97 -28.09
CA SER A 22 -23.69 -56.70 -27.14
C SER A 22 -22.56 -55.88 -27.76
N SER A 23 -22.43 -54.61 -27.38
CA SER A 23 -21.20 -53.84 -27.56
C SER A 23 -20.70 -53.38 -26.20
N ARG A 24 -19.55 -53.94 -25.79
CA ARG A 24 -18.92 -53.79 -24.49
C ARG A 24 -18.78 -52.30 -24.07
N PRO A 25 -18.97 -51.95 -22.77
CA PRO A 25 -18.86 -50.58 -22.23
C PRO A 25 -17.43 -49.97 -22.23
N GLY A 26 -16.47 -50.60 -22.94
CA GLY A 26 -15.07 -50.18 -22.96
C GLY A 26 -14.64 -49.40 -24.20
N GLN A 27 -15.34 -49.53 -25.34
CA GLN A 27 -14.89 -48.92 -26.60
C GLN A 27 -15.34 -47.47 -26.78
N LEU A 28 -16.54 -47.10 -26.32
CA LEU A 28 -17.03 -45.71 -26.37
C LEU A 28 -16.28 -44.80 -25.39
N THR A 29 -15.98 -45.31 -24.19
CA THR A 29 -15.21 -44.62 -23.15
C THR A 29 -13.75 -44.45 -23.55
N ALA A 30 -13.15 -45.45 -24.21
CA ALA A 30 -11.81 -45.33 -24.78
C ALA A 30 -11.74 -44.35 -25.95
N HIS A 31 -12.77 -44.28 -26.81
CA HIS A 31 -12.84 -43.29 -27.89
C HIS A 31 -13.06 -41.86 -27.36
N ILE A 32 -13.91 -41.68 -26.34
CA ILE A 32 -14.12 -40.36 -25.72
C ILE A 32 -12.87 -39.92 -24.92
N ALA A 33 -12.19 -40.85 -24.26
CA ALA A 33 -10.93 -40.57 -23.57
C ALA A 33 -9.78 -40.30 -24.55
N SER A 34 -9.70 -41.01 -25.68
CA SER A 34 -8.67 -40.78 -26.70
C SER A 34 -8.90 -39.48 -27.47
N ILE A 35 -10.16 -39.13 -27.76
CA ILE A 35 -10.52 -37.82 -28.33
C ILE A 35 -10.12 -36.74 -27.34
N SER A 36 -10.51 -36.83 -26.06
CA SER A 36 -10.17 -35.85 -25.02
C SER A 36 -8.66 -35.69 -24.77
N GLN A 37 -7.90 -36.79 -24.76
CA GLN A 37 -6.43 -36.77 -24.64
C GLN A 37 -5.75 -36.25 -25.92
N SER A 38 -6.34 -36.48 -27.10
CA SER A 38 -5.83 -35.92 -28.35
C SER A 38 -6.06 -34.41 -28.42
N THR A 39 -7.22 -33.89 -27.97
CA THR A 39 -7.49 -32.44 -27.93
C THR A 39 -6.66 -31.74 -26.86
N GLN A 40 -6.43 -32.36 -25.70
CA GLN A 40 -5.55 -31.83 -24.66
C GLN A 40 -4.07 -31.81 -25.09
N SER A 41 -3.57 -32.89 -25.70
CA SER A 41 -2.18 -32.95 -26.17
C SER A 41 -1.92 -32.04 -27.39
N PHE A 42 -2.90 -31.88 -28.30
CA PHE A 42 -2.82 -30.88 -29.37
C PHE A 42 -2.91 -29.45 -28.85
N GLY A 43 -3.74 -29.19 -27.86
CA GLY A 43 -3.85 -27.89 -27.18
C GLY A 43 -2.55 -27.49 -26.48
N GLN A 44 -1.93 -28.42 -25.74
CA GLN A 44 -0.63 -28.23 -25.08
C GLN A 44 0.50 -28.03 -26.09
N LYS A 45 0.65 -28.91 -27.08
CA LYS A 45 1.72 -28.79 -28.10
C LYS A 45 1.65 -27.47 -28.88
N ARG A 46 0.44 -26.97 -29.18
CA ARG A 46 0.24 -25.67 -29.84
C ARG A 46 0.54 -24.49 -28.92
N GLY A 47 0.17 -24.59 -27.63
CA GLY A 47 0.54 -23.61 -26.61
C GLY A 47 2.05 -23.49 -26.42
N ASP A 48 2.76 -24.61 -26.45
CA ASP A 48 4.23 -24.66 -26.32
C ASP A 48 4.95 -24.04 -27.51
N ALA A 49 4.46 -24.27 -28.74
CA ALA A 49 4.98 -23.63 -29.94
C ALA A 49 4.80 -22.10 -29.91
N ALA A 50 3.63 -21.63 -29.48
CA ALA A 50 3.35 -20.20 -29.33
C ALA A 50 4.20 -19.55 -28.23
N LEU A 51 4.42 -20.25 -27.11
CA LEU A 51 5.31 -19.81 -26.03
C LEU A 51 6.77 -19.75 -26.46
N ASN A 52 7.24 -20.75 -27.22
CA ASN A 52 8.59 -20.75 -27.76
C ASN A 52 8.78 -19.61 -28.77
N ALA A 53 7.79 -19.35 -29.62
CA ALA A 53 7.81 -18.17 -30.50
C ALA A 53 7.89 -16.86 -29.70
N LEU A 54 7.14 -16.73 -28.59
CA LEU A 54 7.23 -15.58 -27.70
C LEU A 54 8.62 -15.41 -27.09
N LYS A 55 9.22 -16.50 -26.58
CA LYS A 55 10.59 -16.50 -26.04
C LYS A 55 11.61 -16.06 -27.09
N THR A 56 11.47 -16.52 -28.33
CA THR A 56 12.33 -16.10 -29.45
C THR A 56 12.17 -14.62 -29.73
N GLN A 57 10.94 -14.11 -29.89
CA GLN A 57 10.70 -12.69 -30.14
C GLN A 57 11.20 -11.80 -28.99
N PHE A 58 11.07 -12.26 -27.75
CA PHE A 58 11.62 -11.56 -26.58
C PHE A 58 13.15 -11.49 -26.62
N LYS A 59 13.84 -12.58 -26.97
CA LYS A 59 15.29 -12.56 -27.13
C LYS A 59 15.75 -11.62 -28.26
N THR A 60 15.03 -11.61 -29.38
CA THR A 60 15.40 -10.81 -30.55
C THR A 60 15.10 -9.32 -30.37
N HIS A 61 13.94 -8.96 -29.80
CA HIS A 61 13.44 -7.58 -29.78
C HIS A 61 13.22 -7.01 -28.37
N GLY A 62 13.42 -7.80 -27.32
CA GLY A 62 13.09 -7.40 -25.95
C GLY A 62 13.84 -6.14 -25.51
N GLN A 63 15.15 -6.08 -25.73
CA GLN A 63 15.94 -4.91 -25.31
C GLN A 63 15.46 -3.62 -25.98
N GLU A 64 15.14 -3.66 -27.27
CA GLU A 64 14.62 -2.51 -28.02
C GLU A 64 13.20 -2.12 -27.54
N ILE A 65 12.30 -3.10 -27.42
CA ILE A 65 10.90 -2.86 -27.08
C ILE A 65 10.77 -2.32 -25.65
N PHE A 66 11.54 -2.85 -24.70
CA PHE A 66 11.46 -2.48 -23.29
C PHE A 66 12.33 -1.27 -22.90
N ALA A 67 13.11 -0.71 -23.83
CA ALA A 67 13.90 0.50 -23.58
C ALA A 67 13.04 1.77 -23.44
N THR A 68 11.84 1.81 -24.05
CA THR A 68 10.99 3.02 -24.06
C THR A 68 9.49 2.69 -24.01
N GLY A 69 8.67 3.64 -23.53
CA GLY A 69 7.21 3.53 -23.54
C GLY A 69 6.57 2.92 -22.28
N SER A 70 5.24 2.84 -22.26
CA SER A 70 4.48 2.27 -21.14
C SER A 70 4.47 0.74 -21.19
N GLN A 71 4.40 0.08 -20.03
CA GLN A 71 4.39 -1.39 -19.91
C GLN A 71 3.33 -2.05 -20.80
N VAL A 72 2.14 -1.46 -20.91
CA VAL A 72 1.07 -1.96 -21.78
C VAL A 72 1.50 -1.94 -23.26
N ARG A 73 2.06 -0.82 -23.74
CA ARG A 73 2.53 -0.69 -25.13
C ARG A 73 3.70 -1.62 -25.42
N GLN A 74 4.57 -1.84 -24.45
CA GLN A 74 5.71 -2.78 -24.58
C GLN A 74 5.22 -4.22 -24.76
N VAL A 75 4.27 -4.67 -23.93
CA VAL A 75 3.68 -6.00 -24.04
C VAL A 75 2.89 -6.17 -25.35
N GLU A 76 2.10 -5.16 -25.75
CA GLU A 76 1.39 -5.16 -27.04
C GLU A 76 2.36 -5.22 -28.24
N LYS A 77 3.46 -4.46 -28.22
CA LYS A 77 4.48 -4.50 -29.27
C LYS A 77 5.16 -5.86 -29.35
N LEU A 78 5.56 -6.43 -28.21
CA LEU A 78 6.19 -7.75 -28.15
C LEU A 78 5.26 -8.83 -28.69
N LEU A 79 4.03 -8.90 -28.17
CA LEU A 79 3.03 -9.88 -28.62
C LEU A 79 2.60 -9.62 -30.07
N GLY A 80 2.65 -8.38 -30.53
CA GLY A 80 2.40 -7.98 -31.91
C GLY A 80 3.42 -8.50 -32.93
N LYS A 81 4.63 -8.90 -32.49
CA LYS A 81 5.62 -9.60 -33.34
C LYS A 81 5.24 -11.05 -33.64
N LEU A 82 4.27 -11.61 -32.92
CA LEU A 82 3.80 -12.97 -33.14
C LEU A 82 2.75 -13.04 -34.25
N SER A 83 2.69 -14.19 -34.92
CA SER A 83 1.58 -14.47 -35.83
C SER A 83 0.25 -14.48 -35.06
N ILE A 84 -0.84 -14.08 -35.73
CA ILE A 84 -2.19 -14.11 -35.12
C ILE A 84 -2.58 -15.52 -34.62
N LYS A 85 -2.06 -16.57 -35.28
CA LYS A 85 -2.25 -17.96 -34.86
C LYS A 85 -1.64 -18.21 -33.48
N HIS A 86 -0.40 -17.76 -33.25
CA HIS A 86 0.28 -17.89 -31.96
C HIS A 86 -0.39 -17.04 -30.88
N VAL A 87 -0.78 -15.79 -31.18
CA VAL A 87 -1.47 -14.91 -30.22
C VAL A 87 -2.78 -15.53 -29.73
N ARG A 88 -3.55 -16.21 -30.61
CA ARG A 88 -4.79 -16.90 -30.22
C ARG A 88 -4.57 -18.12 -29.32
N GLN A 89 -3.38 -18.72 -29.36
CA GLN A 89 -3.04 -19.94 -28.60
C GLN A 89 -2.46 -19.66 -27.20
N LEU A 90 -1.94 -18.45 -26.96
CA LEU A 90 -1.34 -18.08 -25.67
C LEU A 90 -2.39 -17.82 -24.58
N SER A 91 -2.24 -18.34 -23.36
CA SER A 91 -3.05 -17.87 -22.23
C SER A 91 -2.38 -16.69 -21.53
N ALA A 92 -3.16 -15.79 -20.93
CA ALA A 92 -2.60 -14.64 -20.22
C ALA A 92 -1.69 -15.06 -19.06
N ILE A 93 -2.06 -16.12 -18.33
CA ILE A 93 -1.27 -16.69 -17.23
C ILE A 93 0.10 -17.19 -17.73
N VAL A 94 0.14 -17.87 -18.89
CA VAL A 94 1.39 -18.39 -19.45
C VAL A 94 2.32 -17.25 -19.88
N VAL A 95 1.77 -16.21 -20.51
CA VAL A 95 2.54 -15.03 -20.90
C VAL A 95 3.02 -14.24 -19.68
N TYR A 96 2.16 -14.06 -18.68
CA TYR A 96 2.49 -13.39 -17.42
C TYR A 96 3.64 -14.09 -16.69
N ARG A 97 3.55 -15.41 -16.48
CA ARG A 97 4.62 -16.17 -15.79
C ARG A 97 5.97 -16.07 -16.50
N PHE A 98 5.95 -16.02 -17.83
CA PHE A 98 7.18 -15.79 -18.60
C PHE A 98 7.72 -14.37 -18.38
N LEU A 99 6.87 -13.35 -18.54
CA LEU A 99 7.29 -11.95 -18.46
C LEU A 99 7.65 -11.49 -17.05
N GLU A 100 6.97 -11.96 -16.00
CA GLU A 100 7.24 -11.59 -14.61
C GLU A 100 8.69 -11.89 -14.19
N SER A 101 9.29 -12.93 -14.76
CA SER A 101 10.70 -13.28 -14.53
C SER A 101 11.71 -12.36 -15.23
N GLN A 102 11.25 -11.51 -16.14
CA GLN A 102 12.09 -10.68 -17.01
C GLN A 102 11.81 -9.18 -16.86
N VAL A 103 10.56 -8.80 -16.60
CA VAL A 103 10.08 -7.42 -16.55
C VAL A 103 8.93 -7.31 -15.54
N GLN A 104 8.85 -6.20 -14.81
CA GLN A 104 7.77 -5.94 -13.87
C GLN A 104 6.46 -5.63 -14.62
N VAL A 105 5.66 -6.66 -14.93
CA VAL A 105 4.38 -6.55 -15.64
C VAL A 105 3.29 -7.25 -14.84
N GLY A 106 2.11 -6.63 -14.70
CA GLY A 106 0.94 -7.25 -14.06
C GLY A 106 0.11 -8.13 -15.01
N LEU A 107 -0.54 -9.16 -14.47
CA LEU A 107 -1.46 -10.03 -15.24
C LEU A 107 -2.55 -9.27 -16.01
N PRO A 108 -3.22 -8.23 -15.44
CA PRO A 108 -4.24 -7.47 -16.17
C PRO A 108 -3.71 -6.77 -17.43
N THR A 109 -2.44 -6.36 -17.42
CA THR A 109 -1.77 -5.75 -18.59
C THR A 109 -1.63 -6.76 -19.72
N VAL A 110 -1.28 -8.00 -19.39
CA VAL A 110 -1.14 -9.10 -20.35
C VAL A 110 -2.49 -9.49 -20.94
N GLU A 111 -3.53 -9.60 -20.11
CA GLU A 111 -4.89 -9.88 -20.55
C GLU A 111 -5.41 -8.80 -21.51
N SER A 112 -5.18 -7.55 -21.16
CA SER A 112 -5.50 -6.38 -21.98
C SER A 112 -4.83 -6.44 -23.36
N ALA A 113 -3.51 -6.67 -23.39
CA ALA A 113 -2.75 -6.75 -24.63
C ALA A 113 -3.20 -7.91 -25.53
N LEU A 114 -3.45 -9.10 -24.96
CA LEU A 114 -3.98 -10.24 -25.71
C LEU A 114 -5.38 -9.96 -26.26
N THR A 115 -6.24 -9.31 -25.47
CA THR A 115 -7.60 -8.93 -25.91
C THR A 115 -7.55 -8.01 -27.12
N VAL A 116 -6.68 -7.00 -27.10
CA VAL A 116 -6.43 -6.08 -28.21
C VAL A 116 -5.96 -6.82 -29.45
N LEU A 117 -4.90 -7.63 -29.33
CA LEU A 117 -4.28 -8.29 -30.48
C LEU A 117 -5.17 -9.37 -31.12
N ARG A 118 -6.13 -9.92 -30.34
CA ARG A 118 -7.13 -10.87 -30.84
C ARG A 118 -8.32 -10.21 -31.51
N ALA A 119 -8.55 -8.92 -31.27
CA ALA A 119 -9.66 -8.20 -31.89
C ALA A 119 -9.48 -8.16 -33.42
N SER A 120 -10.54 -8.47 -34.14
CA SER A 120 -10.59 -8.35 -35.60
C SER A 120 -11.10 -6.98 -35.99
N VAL A 121 -10.37 -6.29 -36.86
CA VAL A 121 -10.74 -5.01 -37.46
C VAL A 121 -10.55 -5.14 -38.96
N SER A 122 -11.57 -4.77 -39.76
CA SER A 122 -11.44 -4.73 -41.22
C SER A 122 -10.47 -3.62 -41.62
N ARG A 123 -9.86 -3.73 -42.82
CA ARG A 123 -8.95 -2.68 -43.33
C ARG A 123 -9.66 -1.33 -43.48
N GLU A 124 -10.92 -1.34 -43.91
CA GLU A 124 -11.76 -0.15 -44.04
C GLU A 124 -11.98 0.54 -42.70
N HIS A 125 -12.41 -0.21 -41.67
CA HIS A 125 -12.58 0.35 -40.32
C HIS A 125 -11.23 0.83 -39.75
N GLN A 126 -10.15 0.10 -40.01
CA GLN A 126 -8.81 0.52 -39.55
C GLN A 126 -8.40 1.86 -40.17
N ALA A 127 -8.58 2.03 -41.48
CA ALA A 127 -8.27 3.28 -42.18
C ALA A 127 -9.13 4.43 -41.66
N LEU A 128 -10.43 4.21 -41.49
CA LEU A 128 -11.36 5.21 -40.97
C LEU A 128 -11.01 5.64 -39.54
N ILE A 129 -10.76 4.68 -38.64
CA ILE A 129 -10.37 4.98 -37.24
C ILE A 129 -9.08 5.79 -37.18
N LYS A 130 -8.06 5.43 -37.97
CA LYS A 130 -6.80 6.17 -38.03
C LYS A 130 -7.02 7.60 -38.52
N ALA A 131 -7.74 7.78 -39.63
CA ALA A 131 -8.03 9.09 -40.19
C ALA A 131 -8.83 9.98 -39.22
N THR A 132 -9.85 9.43 -38.56
CA THR A 132 -10.63 10.16 -37.54
C THR A 132 -9.77 10.52 -36.33
N TRP A 133 -8.90 9.62 -35.87
CA TRP A 133 -8.00 9.89 -34.76
C TRP A 133 -7.03 11.03 -35.09
N GLU A 134 -6.37 10.98 -36.25
CA GLU A 134 -5.44 12.02 -36.71
C GLU A 134 -6.14 13.38 -36.85
N LYS A 135 -7.34 13.40 -37.46
CA LYS A 135 -8.18 14.61 -37.54
C LYS A 135 -8.46 15.20 -36.16
N LEU A 136 -8.92 14.38 -35.21
CA LEU A 136 -9.26 14.83 -33.86
C LEU A 136 -8.04 15.32 -33.09
N HIS A 137 -6.90 14.64 -33.25
CA HIS A 137 -5.64 14.99 -32.62
C HIS A 137 -5.13 16.35 -33.11
N CYS A 138 -5.09 16.57 -34.43
CA CYS A 138 -4.66 17.84 -35.03
C CYS A 138 -5.57 19.03 -34.66
N GLN A 139 -6.87 18.79 -34.48
CA GLN A 139 -7.82 19.84 -34.12
C GLN A 139 -7.80 20.19 -32.63
N ASN A 140 -7.23 19.34 -31.78
CA ASN A 140 -7.44 19.41 -30.33
C ASN A 140 -6.17 19.07 -29.52
N GLU A 141 -5.01 19.61 -29.88
CA GLU A 141 -3.73 19.31 -29.21
C GLU A 141 -3.73 19.56 -27.68
N LYS A 142 -4.62 20.43 -27.18
CA LYS A 142 -4.73 20.75 -25.75
C LYS A 142 -5.62 19.78 -24.96
N ILE A 143 -6.39 18.94 -25.65
CA ILE A 143 -7.39 18.05 -25.05
C ILE A 143 -6.74 16.72 -24.63
N GLY A 144 -7.07 16.23 -23.44
CA GLY A 144 -6.53 14.98 -22.90
C GLY A 144 -6.94 13.74 -23.69
N LYS A 145 -6.13 12.68 -23.61
CA LYS A 145 -6.35 11.39 -24.30
C LYS A 145 -7.71 10.77 -24.06
N TYR A 146 -8.27 10.96 -22.86
CA TYR A 146 -9.60 10.45 -22.50
C TYR A 146 -10.70 11.11 -23.32
N THR A 147 -10.74 12.44 -23.36
CA THR A 147 -11.72 13.20 -24.13
C THR A 147 -11.57 12.96 -25.63
N LEU A 148 -10.33 12.82 -26.14
CA LEU A 148 -10.08 12.41 -27.52
C LEU A 148 -10.64 11.01 -27.81
N ALA A 149 -10.41 10.03 -26.92
CA ALA A 149 -10.96 8.69 -27.04
C ALA A 149 -12.50 8.67 -27.01
N MET A 150 -13.12 9.50 -26.16
CA MET A 150 -14.57 9.66 -26.08
C MET A 150 -15.14 10.25 -27.37
N ARG A 151 -14.54 11.32 -27.91
CA ARG A 151 -14.94 11.93 -29.19
C ARG A 151 -14.79 10.97 -30.36
N LEU A 152 -13.66 10.24 -30.45
CA LEU A 152 -13.45 9.22 -31.49
C LEU A 152 -14.56 8.18 -31.49
N GLN A 153 -14.88 7.63 -30.32
CA GLN A 153 -15.93 6.61 -30.18
C GLN A 153 -17.33 7.18 -30.45
N GLN A 154 -17.56 8.46 -30.15
CA GLN A 154 -18.81 9.15 -30.45
C GLN A 154 -19.00 9.37 -31.96
N GLU A 155 -18.00 9.88 -32.67
CA GLU A 155 -18.06 10.09 -34.13
C GLU A 155 -18.27 8.74 -34.87
N LEU A 156 -17.64 7.68 -34.37
CA LEU A 156 -17.70 6.34 -34.97
C LEU A 156 -18.73 5.41 -34.30
N ARG A 157 -19.66 5.97 -33.52
CA ARG A 157 -20.66 5.19 -32.75
C ARG A 157 -21.52 4.29 -33.64
N HIS A 158 -21.84 4.75 -34.84
CA HIS A 158 -22.65 4.03 -35.83
C HIS A 158 -22.03 2.69 -36.27
N LEU A 159 -20.73 2.49 -36.08
CA LEU A 159 -20.03 1.25 -36.46
C LEU A 159 -20.13 0.15 -35.39
N GLY A 160 -20.63 0.44 -34.18
CA GLY A 160 -20.81 -0.56 -33.11
C GLY A 160 -19.50 -1.24 -32.65
N LEU A 161 -18.36 -0.57 -32.78
CA LEU A 161 -17.04 -1.13 -32.49
C LEU A 161 -16.76 -1.21 -30.98
N ARG A 162 -16.02 -2.24 -30.57
CA ARG A 162 -15.57 -2.43 -29.18
C ARG A 162 -14.25 -1.66 -28.91
N PRO A 163 -13.97 -1.28 -27.65
CA PRO A 163 -12.71 -0.62 -27.28
C PRO A 163 -11.43 -1.33 -27.77
N ALA A 164 -11.41 -2.66 -27.72
CA ALA A 164 -10.28 -3.46 -28.21
C ALA A 164 -10.07 -3.31 -29.73
N GLN A 165 -11.13 -3.08 -30.51
CA GLN A 165 -11.04 -2.84 -31.95
C GLN A 165 -10.46 -1.45 -32.25
N PHE A 166 -10.88 -0.42 -31.51
CA PHE A 166 -10.26 0.90 -31.60
C PHE A 166 -8.76 0.85 -31.25
N ARG A 167 -8.41 0.20 -30.13
CA ARG A 167 -7.01 0.03 -29.72
C ARG A 167 -6.20 -0.74 -30.78
N ARG A 168 -6.78 -1.79 -31.35
CA ARG A 168 -6.14 -2.62 -32.39
C ARG A 168 -5.91 -1.82 -33.67
N ALA A 169 -6.86 -1.00 -34.08
CA ALA A 169 -6.73 -0.16 -35.27
C ALA A 169 -5.63 0.89 -35.10
N LEU A 170 -5.48 1.43 -33.88
CA LEU A 170 -4.53 2.46 -33.52
C LEU A 170 -3.16 1.96 -33.06
N LEU A 171 -2.89 0.65 -33.07
CA LEU A 171 -1.69 0.07 -32.44
C LEU A 171 -0.35 0.67 -32.93
N ASP A 172 -0.30 1.09 -34.20
CA ASP A 172 0.88 1.66 -34.84
C ASP A 172 0.95 3.19 -34.77
N ALA A 173 -0.12 3.85 -34.29
CA ALA A 173 -0.13 5.30 -34.18
C ALA A 173 0.65 5.78 -32.94
N ASP A 174 1.14 7.01 -33.00
CA ASP A 174 1.80 7.66 -31.87
C ASP A 174 0.80 8.30 -30.91
N ASP A 175 1.22 8.41 -29.65
CA ASP A 175 0.46 8.97 -28.53
C ASP A 175 -0.96 8.43 -28.26
N ILE A 176 -1.17 7.16 -28.56
CA ILE A 176 -2.47 6.48 -28.47
C ILE A 176 -2.96 6.18 -27.03
N PRO A 177 -4.27 6.25 -26.77
CA PRO A 177 -4.87 5.88 -25.49
C PRO A 177 -4.76 4.38 -25.25
N ASP A 178 -4.48 3.97 -24.01
CA ASP A 178 -4.51 2.56 -23.65
C ASP A 178 -5.95 2.00 -23.71
N ILE A 179 -6.09 0.67 -23.69
CA ILE A 179 -7.41 0.03 -23.73
C ILE A 179 -8.26 0.41 -22.51
N THR A 180 -7.66 0.72 -21.36
CA THR A 180 -8.39 1.12 -20.16
C THR A 180 -9.11 2.45 -20.37
N ILE A 181 -8.42 3.44 -20.94
CA ILE A 181 -8.98 4.74 -21.32
C ILE A 181 -10.10 4.54 -22.34
N LEU A 182 -9.90 3.68 -23.35
CA LEU A 182 -10.93 3.39 -24.36
C LEU A 182 -12.17 2.71 -23.74
N CYS A 183 -11.99 1.79 -22.79
CA CYS A 183 -13.10 1.17 -22.07
C CYS A 183 -13.85 2.18 -21.17
N GLN A 184 -13.11 3.07 -20.51
CA GLN A 184 -13.71 4.15 -19.72
C GLN A 184 -14.50 5.10 -20.61
N ALA A 185 -13.94 5.54 -21.74
CA ALA A 185 -14.62 6.38 -22.72
C ALA A 185 -15.92 5.71 -23.24
N ALA A 186 -15.88 4.41 -23.56
CA ALA A 186 -17.07 3.68 -24.01
C ALA A 186 -18.16 3.63 -22.95
N THR A 187 -17.77 3.49 -21.68
CA THR A 187 -18.73 3.50 -20.57
C THR A 187 -19.33 4.89 -20.40
N ALA A 188 -18.52 5.94 -20.54
CA ALA A 188 -18.94 7.33 -20.42
C ALA A 188 -19.94 7.77 -21.48
N LEU A 189 -19.84 7.28 -22.72
CA LEU A 189 -20.80 7.59 -23.79
C LEU A 189 -22.23 7.11 -23.50
N ASN A 190 -22.40 6.19 -22.55
CA ASN A 190 -23.71 5.71 -22.12
C ASN A 190 -24.24 6.47 -20.88
N ILE A 191 -23.50 7.46 -20.38
CA ILE A 191 -23.91 8.27 -19.23
C ILE A 191 -24.64 9.49 -19.73
N ASP A 192 -25.88 9.66 -19.29
CA ASP A 192 -26.65 10.88 -19.55
C ASP A 192 -26.09 12.04 -18.71
N VAL A 193 -25.64 13.08 -19.43
CA VAL A 193 -25.04 14.29 -18.88
C VAL A 193 -25.82 15.49 -19.38
N LYS A 194 -26.30 16.31 -18.44
CA LYS A 194 -27.00 17.55 -18.75
C LYS A 194 -26.02 18.73 -18.68
N GLU A 195 -26.20 19.71 -19.56
CA GLU A 195 -25.37 20.93 -19.59
C GLU A 195 -25.36 21.66 -18.24
N ALA A 196 -26.52 21.77 -17.59
CA ALA A 196 -26.66 22.33 -16.25
C ALA A 196 -25.79 21.62 -15.18
N GLU A 197 -25.53 20.31 -15.32
CA GLU A 197 -24.66 19.57 -14.39
C GLU A 197 -23.18 19.94 -14.59
N VAL A 198 -22.78 20.16 -15.85
CA VAL A 198 -21.41 20.58 -16.20
C VAL A 198 -21.16 22.01 -15.72
N GLU A 199 -22.12 22.91 -15.92
CA GLU A 199 -22.05 24.28 -15.42
C GLU A 199 -21.99 24.32 -13.89
N TRP A 200 -22.82 23.52 -13.22
CA TRP A 200 -22.80 23.40 -11.75
C TRP A 200 -21.43 22.92 -11.25
N ILE A 201 -20.84 21.87 -11.84
CA ILE A 201 -19.51 21.40 -11.45
C ILE A 201 -18.44 22.46 -11.71
N THR A 202 -18.48 23.10 -12.88
CA THR A 202 -17.51 24.13 -13.27
C THR A 202 -17.53 25.31 -12.30
N HIS A 203 -18.71 25.81 -11.96
CA HIS A 203 -18.89 26.89 -11.01
C HIS A 203 -18.36 26.52 -9.62
N ASN A 204 -18.78 25.36 -9.10
CA ASN A 204 -18.43 24.95 -7.74
C ASN A 204 -16.96 24.58 -7.57
N LEU A 205 -16.33 23.94 -8.58
CA LEU A 205 -14.89 23.67 -8.55
C LEU A 205 -14.08 24.97 -8.49
N ARG A 206 -14.45 26.00 -9.25
CA ARG A 206 -13.79 27.33 -9.17
C ARG A 206 -13.92 27.96 -7.80
N THR A 207 -15.10 27.89 -7.19
CA THR A 207 -15.35 28.44 -5.85
C THR A 207 -14.56 27.68 -4.78
N LEU A 208 -14.60 26.35 -4.79
CA LEU A 208 -13.95 25.50 -3.78
C LEU A 208 -12.42 25.53 -3.86
N ARG A 209 -11.84 25.79 -5.03
CA ARG A 209 -10.38 25.94 -5.22
C ARG A 209 -9.75 27.04 -4.39
N ARG A 210 -10.53 28.05 -3.98
CA ARG A 210 -10.05 29.10 -3.07
C ARG A 210 -9.73 28.57 -1.68
N LYS A 211 -10.34 27.44 -1.29
CA LYS A 211 -10.21 26.84 0.04
C LYS A 211 -9.43 25.52 0.02
N TYR A 212 -9.56 24.73 -1.05
CA TYR A 212 -8.94 23.40 -1.15
C TYR A 212 -7.95 23.34 -2.32
N HIS A 213 -6.68 23.12 -2.01
CA HIS A 213 -5.59 23.00 -3.00
C HIS A 213 -5.29 21.54 -3.39
N CYS A 214 -5.68 20.60 -2.52
CA CYS A 214 -5.57 19.17 -2.76
C CYS A 214 -6.75 18.69 -3.61
N GLN A 215 -6.50 17.94 -4.69
CA GLN A 215 -7.56 17.42 -5.57
C GLN A 215 -8.54 16.49 -4.82
N MET A 216 -8.05 15.69 -3.86
CA MET A 216 -8.89 14.82 -3.06
C MET A 216 -9.84 15.63 -2.16
N ASP A 217 -9.31 16.62 -1.44
CA ASP A 217 -10.08 17.51 -0.56
C ASP A 217 -11.13 18.28 -1.38
N LEU A 218 -10.73 18.80 -2.54
CA LEU A 218 -11.60 19.49 -3.48
C LEU A 218 -12.76 18.61 -3.96
N LEU A 219 -12.48 17.37 -4.35
CA LEU A 219 -13.49 16.41 -4.81
C LEU A 219 -14.46 16.00 -3.70
N VAL A 220 -13.96 15.81 -2.48
CA VAL A 220 -14.83 15.47 -1.35
C VAL A 220 -15.67 16.69 -0.96
N ALA A 221 -15.11 17.90 -0.99
CA ALA A 221 -15.85 19.13 -0.75
C ALA A 221 -16.96 19.36 -1.79
N LEU A 222 -16.67 19.11 -3.07
CA LEU A 222 -17.65 19.18 -4.15
C LEU A 222 -18.86 18.27 -3.90
N GLN A 223 -18.60 17.03 -3.46
CA GLN A 223 -19.65 16.05 -3.14
C GLN A 223 -20.43 16.42 -1.86
N CYS A 224 -19.91 17.32 -1.02
CA CYS A 224 -20.60 17.79 0.18
C CYS A 224 -21.50 19.01 -0.08
N LEU A 225 -21.49 19.58 -1.29
CA LEU A 225 -22.35 20.71 -1.63
C LEU A 225 -23.82 20.28 -1.79
N PRO A 226 -24.78 21.17 -1.48
CA PRO A 226 -26.17 20.96 -1.83
C PRO A 226 -26.30 20.77 -3.34
N ASP A 227 -27.28 19.99 -3.79
CA ASP A 227 -27.51 19.62 -5.19
C ASP A 227 -26.52 18.62 -5.79
N TYR A 228 -25.56 18.10 -5.01
CA TYR A 228 -24.89 16.85 -5.37
C TYR A 228 -25.89 15.70 -5.30
N GLN A 229 -26.42 15.31 -6.45
CA GLN A 229 -27.09 14.01 -6.61
C GLN A 229 -26.04 12.93 -6.29
N GLU A 230 -26.42 11.80 -5.67
CA GLU A 230 -25.50 10.66 -5.48
C GLU A 230 -25.06 10.06 -6.85
N MET A 231 -24.24 10.80 -7.58
CA MET A 231 -23.77 10.46 -8.90
C MET A 231 -22.80 9.31 -8.78
N THR A 232 -22.83 8.38 -9.73
CA THR A 232 -21.80 7.33 -9.79
C THR A 232 -20.42 7.98 -9.97
N ALA A 233 -19.35 7.36 -9.45
CA ALA A 233 -17.98 7.84 -9.68
C ALA A 233 -17.68 8.08 -11.16
N MET A 234 -18.28 7.28 -12.05
CA MET A 234 -18.11 7.44 -13.49
C MET A 234 -18.81 8.68 -14.02
N LYS A 235 -20.06 8.95 -13.59
CA LYS A 235 -20.78 10.17 -13.98
C LYS A 235 -20.05 11.42 -13.49
N LEU A 236 -19.60 11.43 -12.23
CA LEU A 236 -18.81 12.53 -11.68
C LEU A 236 -17.50 12.73 -12.46
N PHE A 237 -16.78 11.65 -12.78
CA PHE A 237 -15.57 11.71 -13.59
C PHE A 237 -15.83 12.31 -14.98
N VAL A 238 -16.89 11.89 -15.67
CA VAL A 238 -17.27 12.45 -16.98
C VAL A 238 -17.57 13.95 -16.88
N LEU A 239 -18.35 14.37 -15.89
CA LEU A 239 -18.69 15.79 -15.73
C LEU A 239 -17.45 16.65 -15.42
N ILE A 240 -16.51 16.13 -14.64
CA ILE A 240 -15.23 16.80 -14.35
C ILE A 240 -14.39 16.94 -15.64
N GLU A 241 -14.30 15.88 -16.45
CA GLU A 241 -13.58 15.93 -17.74
C GLU A 241 -14.25 16.89 -18.74
N LEU A 242 -15.59 16.97 -18.74
CA LEU A 242 -16.34 17.94 -19.55
C LEU A 242 -16.20 19.38 -19.04
N ALA A 243 -15.98 19.56 -17.74
CA ALA A 243 -15.60 20.84 -17.14
C ALA A 243 -14.11 21.20 -17.41
N GLU A 244 -13.42 20.41 -18.23
CA GLU A 244 -12.00 20.55 -18.60
C GLU A 244 -11.03 20.40 -17.41
N GLU A 245 -11.46 19.70 -16.38
CA GLU A 245 -10.68 19.49 -15.16
C GLU A 245 -9.96 18.15 -15.20
N ARG A 246 -8.63 18.18 -15.11
CA ARG A 246 -7.80 16.97 -15.22
C ARG A 246 -7.79 16.22 -13.89
N MET A 247 -8.58 15.15 -13.80
CA MET A 247 -8.58 14.25 -12.63
C MET A 247 -8.59 12.79 -13.08
N SER A 248 -8.00 11.90 -12.29
CA SER A 248 -8.01 10.48 -12.64
C SER A 248 -9.27 9.79 -12.10
N LEU A 249 -9.86 8.86 -12.85
CA LEU A 249 -10.98 8.04 -12.36
C LEU A 249 -10.67 7.31 -11.02
N PRO A 250 -9.47 6.75 -10.78
CA PRO A 250 -9.11 6.20 -9.47
C PRO A 250 -9.23 7.23 -8.33
N LEU A 251 -8.85 8.48 -8.57
CA LEU A 251 -8.98 9.54 -7.58
C LEU A 251 -10.46 9.86 -7.31
N VAL A 252 -11.31 9.92 -8.35
CA VAL A 252 -12.76 10.13 -8.19
C VAL A 252 -13.42 8.98 -7.43
N LYS A 253 -13.04 7.74 -7.70
CA LYS A 253 -13.52 6.57 -6.92
C LYS A 253 -13.08 6.64 -5.46
N LEU A 254 -11.83 7.05 -5.22
CA LEU A 254 -11.29 7.21 -3.88
C LEU A 254 -12.01 8.33 -3.12
N SER A 255 -12.24 9.47 -3.75
CA SER A 255 -12.96 10.60 -3.15
C SER A 255 -14.40 10.24 -2.83
N GLN A 256 -15.08 9.50 -3.71
CA GLN A 256 -16.43 9.01 -3.42
C GLN A 256 -16.45 8.03 -2.23
N SER A 257 -15.44 7.16 -2.13
CA SER A 257 -15.32 6.26 -0.97
C SER A 257 -15.09 7.04 0.33
N ALA A 258 -14.27 8.10 0.30
CA ALA A 258 -14.02 8.97 1.45
C ALA A 258 -15.23 9.85 1.80
N PHE A 259 -15.98 10.32 0.80
CA PHE A 259 -17.23 11.07 1.00
C PHE A 259 -18.30 10.22 1.67
N LYS A 260 -18.44 8.96 1.23
CA LYS A 260 -19.38 7.98 1.80
C LYS A 260 -18.96 7.46 3.17
N ALA A 261 -17.71 7.67 3.58
CA ALA A 261 -17.25 7.32 4.90
C ALA A 261 -18.03 8.12 5.94
N LYS A 262 -18.65 7.40 6.89
CA LYS A 262 -19.41 7.97 7.98
C LYS A 262 -18.74 7.53 9.27
N PRO A 263 -17.76 8.31 9.78
CA PRO A 263 -17.17 8.02 11.06
C PRO A 263 -18.27 7.89 12.12
N SER A 264 -18.17 6.88 12.99
CA SER A 264 -19.12 6.70 14.08
C SER A 264 -19.01 7.86 15.07
N GLU A 265 -20.05 8.04 15.88
CA GLU A 265 -20.05 9.07 16.92
C GLU A 265 -18.87 8.86 17.90
N GLU A 266 -18.59 7.61 18.27
CA GLU A 266 -17.44 7.24 19.10
C GLU A 266 -16.11 7.71 18.48
N GLN A 267 -15.90 7.46 17.17
CA GLN A 267 -14.70 7.89 16.45
C GLN A 267 -14.58 9.41 16.41
N GLN A 268 -15.69 10.12 16.18
CA GLN A 268 -15.71 11.59 16.17
C GLN A 268 -15.40 12.18 17.55
N GLN A 269 -16.01 11.65 18.61
CA GLN A 269 -15.76 12.08 19.98
C GLN A 269 -14.31 11.83 20.39
N TRP A 270 -13.77 10.65 20.08
CA TRP A 270 -12.37 10.34 20.33
C TRP A 270 -11.43 11.30 19.58
N PHE A 271 -11.69 11.56 18.29
CA PHE A 271 -10.87 12.46 17.50
C PHE A 271 -10.86 13.88 18.07
N ASN A 272 -12.06 14.41 18.40
CA ASN A 272 -12.21 15.76 18.96
C ASN A 272 -11.45 15.94 20.29
N ARG A 273 -11.45 14.91 21.15
CA ARG A 273 -10.73 14.94 22.43
C ARG A 273 -9.21 14.90 22.26
N ASN A 274 -8.70 14.26 21.20
CA ASN A 274 -7.30 13.88 21.08
C ASN A 274 -6.51 14.66 20.02
N TRP A 275 -7.17 15.31 19.06
CA TRP A 275 -6.49 15.97 17.95
C TRP A 275 -5.63 17.15 18.38
N VAL A 276 -6.18 18.04 19.22
CA VAL A 276 -5.50 19.28 19.65
C VAL A 276 -4.16 18.99 20.34
N SER A 277 -4.12 17.97 21.20
CA SER A 277 -2.92 17.56 21.93
C SER A 277 -1.92 16.74 21.09
N SER A 278 -2.29 16.42 19.84
CA SER A 278 -1.49 15.59 18.92
C SER A 278 -0.99 16.38 17.70
N ALA A 279 -1.39 17.65 17.55
CA ALA A 279 -1.13 18.49 16.37
C ALA A 279 0.28 19.12 16.31
N THR A 280 1.28 18.54 16.99
CA THR A 280 2.67 19.04 16.97
C THR A 280 3.56 18.22 16.04
N GLY A 281 4.54 18.89 15.40
CA GLY A 281 5.50 18.26 14.50
C GLY A 281 5.02 18.11 13.06
N THR A 282 5.59 17.13 12.35
CA THR A 282 5.24 16.82 10.95
C THR A 282 3.87 16.14 10.84
N LYS A 283 3.21 16.19 9.66
CA LYS A 283 1.92 15.52 9.44
C LYS A 283 1.92 14.02 9.80
N TRP A 284 3.04 13.35 9.55
CA TRP A 284 3.22 11.96 9.97
C TRP A 284 3.24 11.82 11.49
N GLU A 285 4.05 12.62 12.18
CA GLU A 285 4.13 12.61 13.64
C GLU A 285 2.79 12.95 14.29
N GLN A 286 2.05 13.91 13.73
CA GLN A 286 0.70 14.24 14.18
C GLN A 286 -0.25 13.05 14.11
N LEU A 287 -0.25 12.32 12.99
CA LEU A 287 -1.05 11.09 12.82
C LEU A 287 -0.64 9.99 13.79
N ILE A 288 0.66 9.75 13.94
CA ILE A 288 1.14 8.73 14.87
C ILE A 288 0.78 9.10 16.30
N ASN A 289 1.01 10.35 16.71
CA ASN A 289 0.65 10.84 18.03
C ASN A 289 -0.84 10.70 18.31
N LEU A 290 -1.69 11.02 17.34
CA LEU A 290 -3.15 10.83 17.43
C LEU A 290 -3.50 9.35 17.57
N LEU A 291 -2.99 8.50 16.69
CA LEU A 291 -3.28 7.05 16.69
C LEU A 291 -2.71 6.31 17.90
N CYS A 292 -1.79 6.93 18.63
CA CYS A 292 -1.26 6.43 19.89
C CYS A 292 -2.12 6.81 21.12
N ARG A 293 -3.21 7.57 20.97
CA ARG A 293 -4.10 7.97 22.07
C ARG A 293 -5.15 6.89 22.35
N GLU A 294 -5.14 6.31 23.55
CA GLU A 294 -6.09 5.28 23.93
C GLU A 294 -7.30 5.80 24.75
N PRO A 295 -8.47 5.12 24.65
CA PRO A 295 -8.75 4.00 23.75
C PRO A 295 -9.01 4.48 22.31
N ALA A 296 -8.19 4.04 21.35
CA ALA A 296 -8.37 4.37 19.94
C ALA A 296 -9.41 3.42 19.33
N PRO A 297 -10.53 3.92 18.79
CA PRO A 297 -11.51 3.08 18.14
C PRO A 297 -10.93 2.48 16.85
N ALA A 298 -11.39 1.29 16.48
CA ALA A 298 -11.07 0.72 15.18
C ALA A 298 -11.58 1.63 14.07
N MET A 299 -10.73 1.99 13.12
CA MET A 299 -11.06 2.93 12.03
C MET A 299 -10.52 2.44 10.70
N ALA A 300 -11.33 2.58 9.65
CA ALA A 300 -10.83 2.44 8.30
C ALA A 300 -10.04 3.70 7.89
N VAL A 301 -9.22 3.56 6.84
CA VAL A 301 -8.46 4.68 6.27
C VAL A 301 -9.37 5.84 5.88
N ALA A 302 -10.53 5.53 5.29
CA ALA A 302 -11.49 6.53 4.82
C ALA A 302 -12.13 7.29 6.00
N ASP A 303 -12.43 6.62 7.12
CA ASP A 303 -13.03 7.25 8.29
C ASP A 303 -12.07 8.26 8.94
N LEU A 304 -10.82 7.84 9.18
CA LEU A 304 -9.81 8.73 9.76
C LEU A 304 -9.50 9.91 8.85
N TRP A 305 -9.40 9.67 7.54
CA TRP A 305 -9.21 10.75 6.59
C TRP A 305 -10.40 11.72 6.58
N ARG A 306 -11.63 11.20 6.70
CA ARG A 306 -12.84 12.03 6.77
C ARG A 306 -12.88 12.88 8.05
N LEU A 307 -12.45 12.35 9.18
CA LEU A 307 -12.30 13.12 10.43
C LEU A 307 -11.30 14.27 10.29
N LEU A 308 -10.13 14.00 9.69
CA LEU A 308 -9.12 15.03 9.41
C LEU A 308 -9.64 16.09 8.44
N PHE A 309 -10.34 15.67 7.39
CA PHE A 309 -10.98 16.57 6.43
C PHE A 309 -12.02 17.48 7.11
N ASN A 310 -12.88 16.92 7.98
CA ASN A 310 -13.86 17.70 8.75
C ASN A 310 -13.19 18.71 9.67
N ALA A 311 -12.04 18.35 10.24
CA ALA A 311 -11.19 19.23 11.05
C ALA A 311 -10.35 20.23 10.23
N GLN A 312 -10.56 20.33 8.91
CA GLN A 312 -9.82 21.21 8.00
C GLN A 312 -8.31 20.91 7.92
N VAL A 313 -7.92 19.66 8.15
CA VAL A 313 -6.53 19.20 8.10
C VAL A 313 -6.27 18.49 6.79
N SER A 314 -5.48 19.10 5.91
CA SER A 314 -5.15 18.50 4.62
C SER A 314 -4.10 17.40 4.78
N MET A 315 -4.47 16.14 4.52
CA MET A 315 -3.58 14.98 4.53
C MET A 315 -3.85 14.06 3.34
N SER A 316 -2.83 13.34 2.87
CA SER A 316 -3.03 12.36 1.79
C SER A 316 -3.57 11.05 2.34
N MET A 317 -4.47 10.39 1.60
CA MET A 317 -4.98 9.06 1.92
C MET A 317 -3.88 8.00 2.08
N SER A 318 -2.77 8.14 1.33
CA SER A 318 -1.61 7.26 1.45
C SER A 318 -0.89 7.42 2.79
N LEU A 319 -0.74 8.66 3.27
CA LEU A 319 -0.15 8.93 4.58
C LEU A 319 -1.01 8.35 5.70
N VAL A 320 -2.32 8.55 5.64
CA VAL A 320 -3.29 7.99 6.60
C VAL A 320 -3.23 6.46 6.60
N ARG A 321 -3.23 5.84 5.42
CA ARG A 321 -3.10 4.38 5.27
C ARG A 321 -1.82 3.85 5.90
N ASN A 322 -0.70 4.52 5.63
CA ASN A 322 0.60 4.11 6.17
C ASN A 322 0.64 4.26 7.69
N ALA A 323 0.03 5.33 8.23
CA ALA A 323 0.00 5.59 9.67
C ALA A 323 -0.82 4.54 10.43
N LEU A 324 -2.00 4.20 9.91
CA LEU A 324 -2.84 3.12 10.47
C LEU A 324 -2.12 1.77 10.43
N LYS A 325 -1.49 1.42 9.31
CA LYS A 325 -0.68 0.20 9.20
C LYS A 325 0.49 0.19 10.18
N PHE A 326 1.18 1.32 10.30
CA PHE A 326 2.32 1.47 11.20
C PHE A 326 1.90 1.31 12.65
N SER A 327 0.80 1.93 13.10
CA SER A 327 0.30 1.79 14.48
C SER A 327 0.00 0.33 14.85
N VAL A 328 -0.70 -0.40 13.98
CA VAL A 328 -1.01 -1.82 14.20
C VAL A 328 0.25 -2.68 14.24
N HIS A 329 1.15 -2.50 13.27
CA HIS A 329 2.39 -3.27 13.20
C HIS A 329 3.33 -2.95 14.36
N LEU A 330 3.48 -1.67 14.72
CA LEU A 330 4.30 -1.22 15.83
C LEU A 330 3.83 -1.81 17.16
N LYS A 331 2.52 -1.81 17.41
CA LYS A 331 1.92 -2.44 18.61
C LYS A 331 2.33 -3.90 18.73
N GLU A 332 2.24 -4.65 17.64
CA GLU A 332 2.53 -6.08 17.64
C GLU A 332 4.02 -6.39 17.73
N VAL A 333 4.86 -5.64 17.01
CA VAL A 333 6.32 -5.78 17.06
C VAL A 333 6.82 -5.48 18.47
N VAL A 334 6.36 -4.40 19.09
CA VAL A 334 6.78 -4.01 20.43
C VAL A 334 6.28 -5.01 21.48
N ARG A 335 5.04 -5.50 21.37
CA ARG A 335 4.53 -6.57 22.24
C ARG A 335 5.37 -7.84 22.11
N THR A 336 5.69 -8.26 20.90
CA THR A 336 6.51 -9.44 20.64
C THR A 336 7.90 -9.31 21.27
N HIS A 337 8.58 -8.19 21.03
CA HIS A 337 9.90 -7.95 21.61
C HIS A 337 9.84 -7.84 23.15
N TRP A 338 8.77 -7.25 23.69
CA TRP A 338 8.56 -7.16 25.14
C TRP A 338 8.45 -8.54 25.82
N HIS A 339 7.80 -9.50 25.17
CA HIS A 339 7.73 -10.87 25.67
C HIS A 339 9.03 -11.65 25.44
N MET A 340 9.79 -11.35 24.37
CA MET A 340 11.09 -11.98 24.11
C MET A 340 12.18 -11.53 25.09
N VAL A 341 12.17 -10.26 25.50
CA VAL A 341 13.22 -9.67 26.36
C VAL A 341 13.28 -10.31 27.76
N CYS A 342 12.16 -10.83 28.28
CA CYS A 342 12.17 -11.67 29.47
C CYS A 342 10.87 -12.51 29.57
N PRO A 343 10.93 -13.83 29.33
CA PRO A 343 9.77 -14.70 29.46
C PRO A 343 9.42 -15.09 30.91
N ALA A 344 10.31 -14.85 31.89
CA ALA A 344 10.21 -15.38 33.25
C ALA A 344 9.89 -14.34 34.35
N ASP A 345 9.55 -13.09 34.01
CA ASP A 345 9.22 -11.98 34.93
C ASP A 345 10.21 -11.69 36.09
N ASN A 346 11.42 -12.23 36.02
CA ASN A 346 12.48 -12.04 37.02
C ASN A 346 13.34 -10.78 36.78
N MET A 347 12.86 -9.84 35.96
CA MET A 347 13.60 -8.66 35.52
C MET A 347 12.91 -7.37 35.95
N THR A 348 13.66 -6.39 36.47
CA THR A 348 13.12 -5.08 36.81
C THR A 348 12.52 -4.40 35.58
N GLN A 349 11.47 -3.59 35.78
CA GLN A 349 10.83 -2.83 34.71
C GLN A 349 11.83 -1.90 33.99
N LEU A 350 12.79 -1.33 34.72
CA LEU A 350 13.85 -0.48 34.18
C LEU A 350 14.73 -1.25 33.18
N LYS A 351 15.24 -2.42 33.57
CA LYS A 351 16.07 -3.26 32.68
C LYS A 351 15.27 -3.80 31.50
N ARG A 352 14.04 -4.24 31.73
CA ARG A 352 13.15 -4.75 30.66
C ARG A 352 12.89 -3.69 29.59
N LEU A 353 12.64 -2.44 30.02
CA LEU A 353 12.47 -1.31 29.13
C LEU A 353 13.75 -0.99 28.34
N GLY A 354 14.91 -0.96 29.02
CA GLY A 354 16.20 -0.74 28.38
C GLY A 354 16.49 -1.78 27.30
N MET A 355 16.36 -3.06 27.65
CA MET A 355 16.59 -4.19 26.75
C MET A 355 15.63 -4.21 25.56
N LEU A 356 14.36 -3.83 25.76
CA LEU A 356 13.43 -3.60 24.63
C LEU A 356 14.00 -2.55 23.67
N LEU A 357 14.38 -1.37 24.18
CA LEU A 357 14.91 -0.30 23.33
C LEU A 357 16.16 -0.74 22.56
N PHE A 358 17.04 -1.53 23.17
CA PHE A 358 18.21 -2.10 22.48
C PHE A 358 17.83 -3.14 21.43
N SER A 359 16.88 -4.03 21.71
CA SER A 359 16.39 -5.01 20.74
C SER A 359 15.80 -4.34 19.49
N LEU A 360 15.23 -3.14 19.66
CA LEU A 360 14.65 -2.34 18.59
C LEU A 360 15.65 -1.38 17.93
N LYS A 361 16.93 -1.35 18.37
CA LYS A 361 17.95 -0.42 17.85
C LYS A 361 18.22 -0.56 16.35
N ASN A 362 18.13 -1.79 15.84
CA ASN A 362 18.29 -2.10 14.41
C ASN A 362 16.96 -2.07 13.63
N SER A 363 15.85 -1.82 14.33
CA SER A 363 14.54 -1.61 13.72
C SER A 363 14.37 -0.13 13.36
N ASN A 364 13.58 0.18 12.33
CA ASN A 364 13.22 1.57 11.97
C ASN A 364 12.27 2.23 13.01
N ILE A 365 12.30 1.79 14.27
CA ILE A 365 11.41 2.19 15.35
C ILE A 365 12.18 3.12 16.28
N ARG A 366 11.73 4.37 16.41
CA ARG A 366 12.34 5.33 17.33
C ARG A 366 11.96 5.00 18.78
N PRO A 367 12.80 5.31 19.78
CA PRO A 367 12.49 5.04 21.18
C PRO A 367 11.16 5.65 21.66
N ALA A 368 10.83 6.87 21.24
CA ALA A 368 9.54 7.50 21.57
C ALA A 368 8.34 6.69 21.05
N GLN A 369 8.46 6.11 19.85
CA GLN A 369 7.42 5.27 19.25
C GLN A 369 7.29 3.94 20.00
N ALA A 370 8.41 3.33 20.41
CA ALA A 370 8.41 2.12 21.22
C ALA A 370 7.75 2.33 22.60
N LEU A 371 8.04 3.46 23.27
CA LEU A 371 7.42 3.82 24.54
C LEU A 371 5.90 4.04 24.41
N SER A 372 5.46 4.75 23.37
CA SER A 372 4.03 4.89 23.08
C SER A 372 3.37 3.55 22.81
N ALA A 373 4.02 2.66 22.05
CA ALA A 373 3.51 1.34 21.72
C ALA A 373 3.37 0.40 22.93
N LEU A 374 4.27 0.49 23.92
CA LEU A 374 4.14 -0.25 25.18
C LEU A 374 2.88 0.14 25.95
N LYS A 375 2.62 1.45 26.07
CA LYS A 375 1.42 1.98 26.70
C LYS A 375 0.15 1.48 25.98
N ILE A 376 0.17 1.49 24.65
CA ILE A 376 -0.91 1.00 23.79
C ILE A 376 -1.10 -0.52 23.90
N ALA A 377 -0.03 -1.26 24.18
CA ALA A 377 -0.11 -2.71 24.34
C ALA A 377 -0.69 -3.15 25.69
N GLY A 378 -1.01 -2.21 26.59
CA GLY A 378 -1.44 -2.51 27.97
C GLY A 378 -0.32 -3.09 28.82
N LEU A 379 0.94 -2.88 28.41
CA LEU A 379 2.12 -3.41 29.08
C LEU A 379 2.62 -2.39 30.12
N PRO A 380 3.34 -2.83 31.17
CA PRO A 380 3.81 -1.96 32.25
C PRO A 380 4.58 -0.75 31.70
N ALA A 381 3.92 0.41 31.67
CA ALA A 381 4.53 1.67 31.28
C ALA A 381 5.40 2.16 32.43
N ALA A 382 6.68 2.40 32.17
CA ALA A 382 7.57 2.93 33.19
C ALA A 382 7.25 4.41 33.45
N ASP A 383 7.32 4.84 34.70
CA ASP A 383 7.15 6.25 35.07
C ASP A 383 8.06 7.18 34.25
N ALA A 384 7.71 8.46 34.19
CA ALA A 384 8.42 9.44 33.37
C ALA A 384 9.94 9.49 33.66
N GLU A 385 10.32 9.33 34.93
CA GLU A 385 11.72 9.27 35.38
C GLU A 385 12.45 8.03 34.88
N LEU A 386 11.83 6.85 34.99
CA LEU A 386 12.37 5.59 34.47
C LEU A 386 12.54 5.65 32.95
N SER A 387 11.55 6.21 32.25
CA SER A 387 11.60 6.43 30.80
C SER A 387 12.75 7.38 30.42
N GLY A 388 12.94 8.47 31.16
CA GLY A 388 14.04 9.43 30.95
C GLY A 388 15.42 8.81 31.16
N LEU A 389 15.59 8.00 32.21
CA LEU A 389 16.84 7.29 32.49
C LEU A 389 17.15 6.24 31.42
N CYS A 390 16.16 5.42 31.02
CA CYS A 390 16.31 4.43 29.95
C CYS A 390 16.69 5.07 28.60
N LEU A 391 16.04 6.18 28.24
CA LEU A 391 16.37 6.91 27.01
C LEU A 391 17.79 7.48 27.04
N SER A 392 18.24 7.95 28.20
CA SER A 392 19.60 8.46 28.39
C SER A 392 20.64 7.33 28.34
N ALA A 393 20.33 6.17 28.92
CA ALA A 393 21.16 4.98 28.85
C ALA A 393 21.24 4.42 27.41
N TYR A 394 20.12 4.43 26.67
CA TYR A 394 20.07 4.04 25.26
C TYR A 394 20.96 4.92 24.36
N LYS A 395 21.00 6.23 24.63
CA LYS A 395 21.84 7.18 23.90
C LYS A 395 23.31 7.17 24.33
N SER A 396 23.63 6.56 25.47
CA SER A 396 24.99 6.55 26.00
C SER A 396 25.91 5.70 25.12
N ILE A 397 27.02 6.30 24.70
CA ILE A 397 28.08 5.61 23.96
C ILE A 397 28.99 4.93 24.98
N LEU A 398 29.21 3.62 24.82
CA LEU A 398 30.17 2.86 25.62
C LEU A 398 31.42 2.62 24.80
N LEU A 399 32.58 2.88 25.41
CA LEU A 399 33.87 2.54 24.81
C LEU A 399 34.24 1.10 25.17
N THR A 400 35.04 0.46 24.32
CA THR A 400 35.57 -0.89 24.59
C THR A 400 36.36 -0.94 25.90
N GLU A 401 37.07 0.13 26.23
CA GLU A 401 37.80 0.29 27.49
C GLU A 401 36.87 0.30 28.71
N ASP A 402 35.72 0.98 28.62
CA ASP A 402 34.72 1.02 29.69
C ASP A 402 34.15 -0.38 29.97
N LEU A 403 33.87 -1.13 28.90
CA LEU A 403 33.38 -2.51 28.97
C LEU A 403 34.42 -3.47 29.58
N ASN A 404 35.69 -3.30 29.21
CA ASN A 404 36.78 -4.10 29.76
C ASN A 404 37.10 -3.72 31.22
N TRP A 405 36.89 -2.47 31.59
CA TRP A 405 36.99 -2.03 32.97
C TRP A 405 35.89 -2.65 33.82
N ILE A 406 34.62 -2.51 33.43
CA ILE A 406 33.51 -3.00 34.26
C ILE A 406 33.57 -4.54 34.42
N ARG A 407 33.94 -5.30 33.38
CA ARG A 407 34.08 -6.76 33.46
C ARG A 407 35.18 -7.21 34.45
N ARG A 408 36.23 -6.41 34.62
CA ARG A 408 37.31 -6.70 35.58
C ARG A 408 36.93 -6.30 37.00
N VAL A 409 36.26 -5.17 37.15
CA VAL A 409 36.02 -4.53 38.45
C VAL A 409 34.73 -5.00 39.10
N TRP A 410 33.72 -5.42 38.32
CA TRP A 410 32.41 -5.82 38.84
C TRP A 410 32.40 -7.10 39.69
N PRO A 411 33.04 -8.22 39.29
CA PRO A 411 32.95 -9.48 40.05
C PRO A 411 33.28 -9.40 41.55
N PRO A 412 34.36 -8.72 41.99
CA PRO A 412 34.64 -8.58 43.43
C PRO A 412 33.67 -7.64 44.15
N ILE A 413 33.00 -6.74 43.43
CA ILE A 413 32.03 -5.80 43.99
C ILE A 413 30.65 -6.45 44.11
N ALA A 414 30.26 -7.28 43.15
CA ALA A 414 29.00 -8.01 43.14
C ALA A 414 28.83 -8.94 44.36
N ALA A 415 29.93 -9.35 45.00
CA ALA A 415 29.94 -10.16 46.21
C ALA A 415 29.52 -9.41 47.49
N LEU A 416 29.29 -8.09 47.42
CA LEU A 416 28.80 -7.31 48.56
C LEU A 416 27.29 -7.45 48.69
N ASP A 417 26.77 -7.56 49.91
CA ASP A 417 25.33 -7.80 50.13
C ASP A 417 24.43 -6.58 49.88
N ILE A 418 25.00 -5.36 49.85
CA ILE A 418 24.25 -4.11 49.81
C ILE A 418 24.40 -3.42 48.43
N PRO A 419 23.34 -3.36 47.59
CA PRO A 419 23.40 -2.79 46.23
C PRO A 419 23.89 -1.34 46.16
N GLN A 420 23.58 -0.53 47.18
CA GLN A 420 24.07 0.85 47.26
C GLN A 420 25.58 0.90 47.48
N GLU A 421 26.12 0.03 48.34
CA GLU A 421 27.55 -0.04 48.61
C GLU A 421 28.32 -0.56 47.39
N GLN A 422 27.73 -1.51 46.65
CA GLN A 422 28.27 -1.97 45.37
C GLN A 422 28.49 -0.80 44.40
N GLN A 423 27.48 0.05 44.22
CA GLN A 423 27.54 1.18 43.30
C GLN A 423 28.51 2.28 43.76
N LEU A 424 28.49 2.63 45.04
CA LEU A 424 29.42 3.61 45.61
C LEU A 424 30.87 3.13 45.52
N ARG A 425 31.14 1.85 45.82
CA ARG A 425 32.48 1.29 45.65
C ARG A 425 32.88 1.28 44.19
N LEU A 426 32.01 0.88 43.28
CA LEU A 426 32.29 0.86 41.84
C LEU A 426 32.67 2.24 41.30
N LEU A 427 31.97 3.30 41.73
CA LEU A 427 32.28 4.68 41.36
C LEU A 427 33.62 5.18 41.92
N ARG A 428 34.11 4.59 43.02
CA ARG A 428 35.39 4.92 43.68
C ARG A 428 36.58 4.08 43.18
N GLN A 429 36.35 3.11 42.29
CA GLN A 429 37.43 2.24 41.81
C GLN A 429 38.43 2.99 40.92
N GLN A 430 39.70 2.59 41.04
CA GLN A 430 40.76 3.15 40.22
C GLN A 430 40.47 2.85 38.74
N GLY A 431 40.63 3.86 37.89
CA GLY A 431 40.34 3.75 36.45
C GLY A 431 38.86 3.82 36.09
N CYS A 432 37.98 4.26 37.01
CA CYS A 432 36.60 4.58 36.67
C CYS A 432 36.53 5.55 35.47
N PRO A 433 35.76 5.23 34.40
CA PRO A 433 35.64 6.09 33.23
C PRO A 433 35.24 7.52 33.56
N LYS A 434 35.92 8.50 32.94
CA LYS A 434 35.62 9.93 33.14
C LYS A 434 34.20 10.25 32.62
N GLY A 435 33.46 11.05 33.38
CA GLY A 435 32.09 11.46 33.05
C GLY A 435 31.04 10.36 33.25
N MET A 436 31.18 9.55 34.31
CA MET A 436 30.24 8.48 34.66
C MET A 436 28.92 9.05 35.20
N THR A 437 27.88 9.07 34.37
CA THR A 437 26.50 9.42 34.78
C THR A 437 25.71 8.18 35.18
N ALA A 438 24.61 8.34 35.94
CA ALA A 438 23.73 7.23 36.32
C ALA A 438 23.24 6.42 35.10
N ALA A 439 22.95 7.10 33.99
CA ALA A 439 22.55 6.48 32.72
C ALA A 439 23.68 5.64 32.08
N ARG A 440 24.92 6.14 32.13
CA ARG A 440 26.09 5.44 31.57
C ARG A 440 26.48 4.24 32.43
N LEU A 441 26.39 4.38 33.76
CA LEU A 441 26.61 3.30 34.71
C LEU A 441 25.57 2.18 34.53
N LEU A 442 24.28 2.55 34.47
CA LEU A 442 23.18 1.63 34.17
C LEU A 442 23.43 0.87 32.86
N ARG A 443 23.85 1.59 31.81
CA ARG A 443 24.17 1.00 30.51
C ARG A 443 25.32 -0.02 30.59
N LEU A 444 26.38 0.26 31.35
CA LEU A 444 27.49 -0.66 31.56
C LEU A 444 27.09 -1.92 32.32
N LEU A 445 26.26 -1.77 33.35
CA LEU A 445 25.80 -2.87 34.19
C LEU A 445 24.86 -3.80 33.42
N TRP A 446 24.03 -3.27 32.52
CA TRP A 446 23.24 -4.09 31.60
C TRP A 446 24.08 -4.92 30.62
N GLU A 447 25.20 -4.39 30.12
CA GLU A 447 26.09 -5.09 29.18
C GLU A 447 26.84 -6.28 29.80
N ILE A 448 26.96 -6.31 31.14
CA ILE A 448 27.50 -7.45 31.89
C ILE A 448 26.39 -8.35 32.46
N GLY A 449 25.13 -8.08 32.14
CA GLY A 449 23.99 -8.93 32.51
C GLY A 449 23.33 -8.60 33.86
N GLU A 450 23.75 -7.55 34.55
CA GLU A 450 23.24 -7.20 35.89
C GLU A 450 21.87 -6.53 35.86
N ASP A 451 21.07 -6.75 36.90
CA ASP A 451 19.78 -6.11 37.08
C ASP A 451 19.75 -5.24 38.33
N ILE A 452 19.40 -3.97 38.15
CA ILE A 452 19.55 -2.94 39.17
C ILE A 452 18.27 -2.14 39.24
N SER A 453 17.77 -1.96 40.46
CA SER A 453 16.59 -1.16 40.72
C SER A 453 16.91 0.34 40.67
N PHE A 454 15.96 1.13 40.19
CA PHE A 454 16.07 2.60 40.14
C PHE A 454 16.36 3.25 41.51
N PRO A 455 15.74 2.82 42.63
CA PRO A 455 16.05 3.35 43.95
C PRO A 455 17.53 3.18 44.35
N ALA A 456 18.15 2.04 44.01
CA ALA A 456 19.57 1.81 44.29
C ALA A 456 20.46 2.82 43.54
N LEU A 457 20.19 3.03 42.24
CA LEU A 457 20.92 4.00 41.40
C LEU A 457 20.70 5.45 41.85
N SER A 458 19.47 5.81 42.19
CA SER A 458 19.13 7.16 42.66
C SER A 458 19.83 7.47 43.99
N ALA A 459 19.87 6.52 44.93
CA ALA A 459 20.53 6.68 46.22
C ALA A 459 22.07 6.82 46.09
N ALA A 460 22.69 6.11 45.15
CA ALA A 460 24.14 6.20 44.92
C ALA A 460 24.59 7.55 44.33
N TYR A 461 23.73 8.23 43.57
CA TYR A 461 24.01 9.55 43.00
C TYR A 461 23.44 10.72 43.82
N GLY A 462 22.36 10.50 44.58
CA GLY A 462 21.77 11.49 45.49
C GLY A 462 22.51 11.63 46.82
N GLY A 463 23.37 10.66 47.19
CA GLY A 463 24.23 10.72 48.38
C GLY A 463 25.65 11.25 48.11
N SER A 464 25.92 11.76 46.91
CA SER A 464 27.25 12.21 46.52
C SER A 464 27.23 13.64 45.99
N ASP A 465 27.52 14.60 46.89
CA ASP A 465 28.19 15.84 46.54
C ASP A 465 29.56 15.50 45.91
N VAL A 466 29.55 15.19 44.60
CA VAL A 466 30.78 15.04 43.80
C VAL A 466 31.25 16.45 43.40
N SER A 467 31.63 17.23 44.40
CA SER A 467 32.40 18.46 44.25
C SER A 467 33.15 18.73 45.56
N THR A 468 34.19 17.94 45.83
CA THR A 468 35.44 18.33 46.53
C THR A 468 36.17 17.07 46.97
N TYR A 469 37.05 16.55 46.12
CA TYR A 469 38.24 15.86 46.61
C TYR A 469 39.35 16.06 45.59
N GLN A 470 40.20 17.06 45.84
CA GLN A 470 41.51 17.14 45.20
C GLN A 470 42.38 16.00 45.75
N PRO A 471 43.12 15.26 44.90
CA PRO A 471 44.06 14.28 45.39
C PRO A 471 45.20 15.01 46.12
N ALA A 472 45.52 14.55 47.33
CA ALA A 472 46.72 14.98 48.04
C ALA A 472 47.94 14.67 47.17
N VAL A 473 48.61 15.73 46.72
CA VAL A 473 49.92 15.65 46.08
C VAL A 473 50.92 15.36 47.19
N ASN A 474 51.38 14.12 47.29
CA ASN A 474 52.62 13.82 48.00
C ASN A 474 53.79 14.30 47.13
N SER A 475 54.35 15.45 47.46
CA SER A 475 55.68 15.85 46.97
C SER A 475 56.74 15.08 47.76
N PRO A 476 57.75 14.48 47.10
CA PRO A 476 58.98 14.08 47.77
C PRO A 476 59.95 15.27 47.78
N GLY A 477 60.53 15.57 48.96
CA GLY A 477 61.52 16.63 49.15
C GLY A 477 61.26 17.43 50.42
#